data_AF-A0A7J9ZPU8-F1
#
_entry.id   AF-A0A7J9ZPU8-F1
#
_cell.length_a   1.000
_cell.length_b   1.000
_cell.length_c   1.000
_cell.angle_alpha   90.00
_cell.angle_beta   90.00
_cell.angle_gamma   90.00
#
_symmetry.space_group_name_H-M   'P 1'
#
loop_
_entity.id
_entity.type
_entity.pdbx_description
1 polymer ?
#
loop_
_entity_poly.entity_id
_entity_poly.type
_entity_poly.pdbx_seq_one_letter_code
_entity_poly.pdbx_strand_id
1 'polypeptide(L)'
;MLATALTLLRPVRARHLLEPALADRKVDTEAVRATLRDHYSHPDGFCRHVRADDPAEVCSVYSIVMDLDARELAIAPHPACEFPYTTWRLDDLFARQDDAPRWVKEMPHV
;
A
#
# COMPACT_ATOMS: atom_id res chain seq x y z
N MET A 1 9.52 13.74 -18.85
CA MET A 1 8.61 12.62 -18.59
C MET A 1 9.46 11.40 -18.19
N LEU A 2 9.93 11.36 -16.93
CA LEU A 2 10.77 10.27 -16.39
C LEU A 2 9.85 9.20 -15.80
N ALA A 3 9.33 8.34 -16.67
CA ALA A 3 8.47 7.23 -16.26
C ALA A 3 9.00 5.95 -16.92
N THR A 4 10.21 5.48 -16.60
CA THR A 4 10.81 4.49 -17.54
C THR A 4 11.55 3.27 -16.99
N ALA A 5 12.31 3.31 -15.89
CA ALA A 5 13.00 2.08 -15.43
C ALA A 5 12.28 1.35 -14.28
N LEU A 6 11.86 2.09 -13.26
CA LEU A 6 11.39 1.51 -12.00
C LEU A 6 9.98 0.92 -12.06
N THR A 7 9.19 1.34 -13.05
CA THR A 7 7.89 0.71 -13.33
C THR A 7 8.07 -0.75 -13.76
N LEU A 8 9.19 -1.11 -14.39
CA LEU A 8 9.50 -2.49 -14.78
C LEU A 8 10.17 -3.27 -13.64
N LEU A 9 11.02 -2.61 -12.85
CA LEU A 9 11.75 -3.28 -11.76
C LEU A 9 10.85 -3.62 -10.57
N ARG A 10 9.91 -2.75 -10.20
CA ARG A 10 9.04 -2.95 -9.04
C ARG A 10 8.24 -4.26 -9.14
N PRO A 11 7.45 -4.54 -10.19
CA PRO A 11 6.71 -5.80 -10.27
C PRO A 11 7.58 -7.05 -10.17
N VAL A 12 8.76 -7.04 -10.79
CA VAL A 12 9.72 -8.16 -10.71
C VAL A 12 10.25 -8.33 -9.29
N ARG A 13 10.62 -7.23 -8.63
CA ARG A 13 11.09 -7.23 -7.24
C ARG A 13 10.01 -7.73 -6.27
N ALA A 14 8.77 -7.28 -6.42
CA ALA A 14 7.65 -7.79 -5.61
C ALA A 14 7.47 -9.29 -5.81
N ARG A 15 7.48 -9.77 -7.05
CA ARG A 15 7.36 -11.21 -7.33
C ARG A 15 8.46 -12.01 -6.66
N HIS A 16 9.71 -11.54 -6.74
CA HIS A 16 10.85 -12.20 -6.10
C HIS A 16 10.72 -12.22 -4.57
N LEU A 17 10.30 -11.12 -3.94
CA LEU A 17 10.11 -11.05 -2.49
C LEU A 17 8.96 -11.94 -1.99
N LEU A 18 7.91 -12.09 -2.80
CA LEU A 18 6.75 -12.92 -2.46
C LEU A 18 6.92 -14.38 -2.86
N GLU A 19 7.93 -14.74 -3.66
CA GLU A 19 8.14 -16.09 -4.19
C GLU A 19 8.18 -17.19 -3.11
N PRO A 20 8.89 -17.02 -1.98
CA PRO A 20 8.88 -18.02 -0.91
C PRO A 20 7.49 -18.21 -0.30
N ALA A 21 6.77 -17.12 -0.02
CA ALA A 21 5.42 -17.16 0.53
C ALA A 21 4.42 -17.76 -0.47
N LEU A 22 4.60 -17.51 -1.77
CA LEU A 22 3.81 -18.10 -2.84
C LEU A 22 4.02 -19.61 -2.95
N ALA A 23 5.27 -20.09 -2.86
CA ALA A 23 5.60 -21.51 -2.90
C ALA A 23 4.89 -22.29 -1.77
N ASP A 24 4.79 -21.67 -0.60
CA ASP A 24 4.12 -22.25 0.58
C ASP A 24 2.62 -21.97 0.64
N ARG A 25 2.05 -21.21 -0.30
CA ARG A 25 0.67 -20.69 -0.28
C ARG A 25 0.34 -19.91 1.00
N LYS A 26 1.28 -19.10 1.48
CA LYS A 26 1.21 -18.31 2.71
C LYS A 26 1.46 -16.82 2.44
N VAL A 27 0.92 -16.30 1.33
CA VAL A 27 0.95 -14.84 1.12
C VAL A 27 -0.07 -14.21 2.06
N ASP A 28 0.41 -13.68 3.17
CA ASP A 28 -0.37 -12.93 4.15
C ASP A 28 -0.08 -11.42 4.06
N THR A 29 -0.79 -10.65 4.88
CA THR A 29 -0.61 -9.19 4.91
C THR A 29 0.78 -8.77 5.37
N GLU A 30 1.47 -9.57 6.18
CA GLU A 30 2.83 -9.22 6.64
C GLU A 30 3.86 -9.42 5.54
N ALA A 31 3.75 -10.47 4.73
CA ALA A 31 4.58 -10.65 3.54
C ALA A 31 4.42 -9.47 2.55
N VAL A 32 3.19 -8.97 2.38
CA VAL A 32 2.92 -7.78 1.57
C VAL A 32 3.51 -6.52 2.21
N ARG A 33 3.32 -6.31 3.52
CA ARG A 33 3.90 -5.15 4.24
C ARG A 33 5.43 -5.14 4.17
N ALA A 34 6.08 -6.29 4.34
CA ALA A 34 7.52 -6.45 4.20
C ALA A 34 7.98 -6.09 2.78
N THR A 35 7.23 -6.51 1.76
CA THR A 35 7.50 -6.15 0.35
C THR A 35 7.41 -4.63 0.12
N LEU A 36 6.41 -3.96 0.70
CA LEU A 36 6.23 -2.50 0.58
C LEU A 36 7.27 -1.68 1.39
N ARG A 37 7.95 -2.32 2.34
CA ARG A 37 9.07 -1.77 3.11
C ARG A 37 10.44 -1.99 2.46
N ASP A 38 10.50 -2.72 1.34
CA ASP A 38 11.76 -3.05 0.69
C ASP A 38 12.48 -1.80 0.17
N HIS A 39 13.79 -1.76 0.43
CA HIS A 39 14.69 -0.66 0.06
C HIS A 39 15.51 -0.94 -1.19
N TYR A 40 15.18 -1.98 -1.96
CA TYR A 40 15.83 -2.19 -3.24
C TYR A 40 15.57 -0.98 -4.15
N SER A 41 16.64 -0.47 -4.77
CA SER A 41 16.63 0.77 -5.54
C SER A 41 16.35 2.05 -4.72
N HIS A 42 16.62 2.07 -3.41
CA HIS A 42 16.57 3.30 -2.61
C HIS A 42 17.36 4.46 -3.29
N PRO A 43 16.80 5.67 -3.38
CA PRO A 43 15.55 6.13 -2.75
C PRO A 43 14.30 5.88 -3.59
N ASP A 44 14.41 5.33 -4.80
CA ASP A 44 13.30 5.19 -5.76
C ASP A 44 12.59 3.83 -5.74
N GLY A 45 12.76 3.06 -4.66
CA GLY A 45 12.15 1.75 -4.44
C GLY A 45 10.64 1.79 -4.21
N PHE A 46 10.08 0.71 -3.63
CA PHE A 46 8.69 0.69 -3.17
C PHE A 46 8.45 1.69 -2.04
N CYS A 47 9.31 1.62 -1.03
CA CYS A 47 9.44 2.66 -0.01
C CYS A 47 10.25 3.80 -0.62
N ARG A 48 9.56 4.73 -1.31
CA ARG A 48 10.22 5.85 -1.98
C ARG A 48 10.52 6.96 -0.99
N HIS A 49 11.77 7.40 -0.95
CA HIS A 49 12.22 8.52 -0.12
C HIS A 49 12.53 9.74 -0.96
N VAL A 50 12.43 10.92 -0.34
CA VAL A 50 12.87 12.15 -0.96
C VAL A 50 14.36 12.06 -1.24
N ARG A 51 14.76 12.47 -2.45
CA ARG A 51 16.15 12.57 -2.85
C ARG A 51 16.56 14.04 -2.78
N ALA A 52 17.69 14.34 -2.13
CA ALA A 52 18.08 15.73 -1.81
C ALA A 52 18.29 16.63 -3.04
N ASP A 53 18.58 16.06 -4.20
CA ASP A 53 18.78 16.76 -5.46
C ASP A 53 17.54 16.67 -6.39
N ASP A 54 16.40 16.19 -5.89
CA ASP A 54 15.12 16.17 -6.61
C ASP A 54 14.22 17.33 -6.17
N PRO A 55 14.04 18.37 -7.00
CA PRO A 55 13.21 19.53 -6.65
C PRO A 55 11.73 19.20 -6.52
N ALA A 56 11.28 18.03 -6.99
CA ALA A 56 9.88 17.61 -6.89
C ALA A 56 9.55 16.86 -5.59
N GLU A 57 10.55 16.57 -4.74
CA GLU A 57 10.39 15.91 -3.43
C GLU A 57 9.50 14.65 -3.45
N VAL A 58 9.65 13.81 -4.49
CA VAL A 58 8.77 12.67 -4.70
C VAL A 58 9.06 11.55 -3.68
N CYS A 59 8.04 11.14 -2.93
CA CYS A 59 8.13 10.07 -1.93
C CYS A 59 6.84 9.23 -1.84
N SER A 60 6.90 8.12 -1.11
CA SER A 60 5.71 7.34 -0.74
C SER A 60 4.95 8.06 0.37
N VAL A 61 3.73 8.51 0.06
CA VAL A 61 2.91 9.31 0.99
C VAL A 61 2.04 8.43 1.89
N TYR A 62 1.55 7.32 1.35
CA TYR A 62 0.83 6.29 2.11
C TYR A 62 1.16 4.92 1.55
N SER A 63 1.15 3.92 2.44
CA SER A 63 1.11 2.51 2.07
C SER A 63 -0.15 1.88 2.64
N ILE A 64 -0.89 1.17 1.80
CA ILE A 64 -2.19 0.59 2.15
C ILE A 64 -2.17 -0.90 1.83
N VAL A 65 -2.54 -1.72 2.81
CA VAL A 65 -2.68 -3.18 2.68
C VAL A 65 -4.06 -3.56 3.16
N MET A 66 -4.74 -4.44 2.44
CA MET A 66 -6.09 -4.89 2.78
C MET A 66 -6.10 -6.41 2.91
N ASP A 67 -6.66 -6.90 4.02
CA ASP A 67 -7.07 -8.28 4.18
C ASP A 67 -8.53 -8.39 3.78
N LEU A 68 -8.81 -9.07 2.66
CA LEU A 68 -10.17 -9.20 2.13
C LEU A 68 -10.99 -10.24 2.87
N ASP A 69 -10.35 -11.24 3.48
CA ASP A 69 -11.01 -12.29 4.25
C ASP A 69 -11.39 -11.76 5.64
N ALA A 70 -10.45 -11.08 6.30
CA ALA A 70 -10.69 -10.44 7.60
C ALA A 70 -11.46 -9.12 7.49
N ARG A 71 -11.55 -8.54 6.28
CA ARG A 71 -12.15 -7.22 6.00
C ARG A 71 -11.48 -6.12 6.82
N GLU A 72 -10.15 -6.12 6.80
CA GLU A 72 -9.30 -5.17 7.50
C GLU A 72 -8.48 -4.32 6.52
N LEU A 73 -8.33 -3.05 6.84
CA LEU A 73 -7.49 -2.09 6.12
C LEU A 73 -6.35 -1.66 7.03
N ALA A 74 -5.12 -1.79 6.58
CA ALA A 74 -3.94 -1.31 7.27
C ALA A 74 -3.28 -0.17 6.48
N ILE A 75 -3.00 0.95 7.15
CA ILE A 75 -2.41 2.14 6.52
C ILE A 75 -1.17 2.56 7.32
N ALA A 76 -0.05 2.76 6.63
CA ALA A 76 1.11 3.48 7.14
C ALA A 76 1.15 4.86 6.46
N PRO A 77 1.19 5.97 7.23
CA PRO A 77 1.49 7.29 6.67
C PRO A 77 2.97 7.37 6.32
N HIS A 78 3.35 8.11 5.27
CA HIS A 78 4.74 8.29 4.83
C HIS A 78 5.42 6.94 4.46
N PRO A 79 6.75 6.88 4.23
CA PRO A 79 7.43 5.63 3.93
C PRO A 79 7.22 4.58 5.02
N ALA A 80 6.62 3.44 4.65
CA ALA A 80 6.22 2.38 5.57
C ALA A 80 7.37 1.69 6.34
N CYS A 81 8.62 1.96 5.98
CA CYS A 81 9.80 1.53 6.70
C CYS A 81 10.05 2.35 7.97
N GLU A 82 9.61 3.61 8.00
CA GLU A 82 9.78 4.54 9.13
C GLU A 82 8.50 4.62 9.99
N PHE A 83 7.34 4.33 9.40
CA PHE A 83 6.05 4.53 10.04
C PHE A 83 5.28 3.22 10.21
N PRO A 84 4.70 2.97 11.41
CA PRO A 84 3.92 1.77 11.66
C PRO A 84 2.58 1.79 10.90
N TYR A 85 2.07 0.59 10.60
CA TYR A 85 0.70 0.45 10.11
C TYR A 85 -0.29 0.55 11.27
N THR A 86 -1.31 1.37 11.09
CA THR A 86 -2.54 1.32 11.90
C THR A 86 -3.56 0.46 11.14
N THR A 87 -4.33 -0.37 11.84
CA THR A 87 -5.33 -1.27 11.23
C THR A 87 -6.74 -0.85 11.65
N TRP A 88 -7.67 -0.88 10.70
CA TRP A 88 -9.09 -0.66 10.89
C TRP A 88 -9.88 -1.84 10.37
N ARG A 89 -10.89 -2.27 11.13
CA ARG A 89 -11.90 -3.20 10.63
C ARG A 89 -12.92 -2.41 9.81
N LEU A 90 -13.14 -2.83 8.56
CA LEU A 90 -14.04 -2.13 7.66
C LEU A 90 -15.49 -2.18 8.14
N ASP A 91 -15.90 -3.27 8.78
CA ASP A 91 -17.22 -3.39 9.41
C ASP A 91 -17.44 -2.28 10.44
N ASP A 92 -16.45 -1.99 11.29
CA ASP A 92 -16.57 -0.96 12.34
C ASP A 92 -16.56 0.46 11.75
N LEU A 93 -15.80 0.66 10.68
CA LEU A 93 -15.72 1.94 9.96
C LEU A 93 -17.06 2.29 9.30
N PHE A 94 -17.71 1.30 8.68
CA PHE A 94 -18.95 1.50 7.92
C PHE A 94 -20.22 1.14 8.70
N ALA A 95 -20.16 0.49 9.86
CA ALA A 95 -21.31 0.35 10.75
C ALA A 95 -21.85 1.70 11.24
N ARG A 96 -21.05 2.76 11.13
CA ARG A 96 -21.42 4.15 11.44
C ARG A 96 -22.07 4.90 10.25
N GLN A 97 -22.30 4.24 9.11
CA GLN A 97 -22.85 4.87 7.88
C GLN A 97 -24.38 5.05 7.86
N ASP A 98 -25.12 4.78 8.94
CA ASP A 98 -26.55 5.15 8.99
C ASP A 98 -26.76 6.69 8.86
N ASP A 99 -25.69 7.47 9.00
CA ASP A 99 -25.62 8.92 8.77
C ASP A 99 -25.14 9.29 7.35
N ALA A 100 -25.08 8.34 6.40
CA ALA A 100 -24.57 8.59 5.05
C ALA A 100 -25.30 9.80 4.41
N PRO A 101 -24.55 10.79 3.88
CA PRO A 101 -25.13 11.95 3.24
C PRO A 101 -26.11 11.55 2.13
N ARG A 102 -27.22 12.28 1.99
CA ARG A 102 -28.32 11.98 1.06
C ARG A 102 -27.85 11.68 -0.38
N TRP A 103 -26.76 12.30 -0.82
CA TRP A 103 -26.19 12.11 -2.16
C TRP A 103 -25.58 10.71 -2.40
N VAL A 104 -25.20 9.96 -1.37
CA VAL A 104 -24.78 8.54 -1.49
C VAL A 104 -26.00 7.64 -1.79
N LYS A 105 -27.17 8.00 -1.26
CA LYS A 105 -28.44 7.25 -1.46
C LYS A 105 -29.06 7.51 -2.84
N GLU A 106 -28.65 8.60 -3.51
CA GLU A 106 -29.20 9.05 -4.79
C GLU A 106 -28.28 8.76 -5.99
N MET A 107 -27.08 8.20 -5.78
CA MET A 107 -26.23 7.79 -6.90
C MET A 107 -26.78 6.52 -7.55
N PRO A 108 -27.07 6.53 -8.87
CA PRO A 108 -27.46 5.30 -9.56
C PRO A 108 -26.30 4.32 -9.51
N HIS A 109 -26.58 3.11 -9.05
CA HIS A 109 -25.65 1.99 -9.19
C HIS A 109 -25.45 1.75 -10.69
N VAL A 110 -24.24 2.04 -11.18
CA VAL A 110 -23.80 1.67 -12.53
C VAL A 110 -23.37 0.21 -12.53
#